data_AF-A0A061N9A3-F1
#
_entry.id   AF-A0A061N9A3-F1
#
_cell.length_a   1.000
_cell.length_b   1.000
_cell.length_c   1.000
_cell.angle_alpha   90.00
_cell.angle_beta   90.00
_cell.angle_gamma   90.00
#
_symmetry.space_group_name_H-M   'P 1'
#
loop_
_entity.id
_entity.type
_entity.pdbx_description
1 polymer ?
#
loop_
_entity_poly.entity_id
_entity_poly.type
_entity_poly.pdbx_seq_one_letter_code
_entity_poly.pdbx_strand_id
1 'polypeptide(L)'
;MRKAMIGVSIGAFVMIAALVGLYQSLTDMTRVNINPFIEEEYWFVQVDASGILEEDERGSVYYELPAIHEDGEEEKEIEFTALSELQEGAYLQLTLKEDHVITYDEVEEDDVPTQLITN
;
A
#
# COMPACT_ATOMS: atom_id res chain seq x y z
N MET A 1 -3.43 -26.69 -42.09
CA MET A 1 -2.67 -25.54 -41.55
C MET A 1 -3.54 -24.34 -41.21
N ARG A 2 -4.41 -23.83 -42.11
CA ARG A 2 -5.26 -22.64 -41.85
C ARG A 2 -6.27 -22.79 -40.69
N LYS A 3 -6.97 -23.92 -40.59
CA LYS A 3 -7.95 -24.19 -39.51
C LYS A 3 -7.31 -24.36 -38.11
N ALA A 4 -6.07 -24.87 -38.07
CA ALA A 4 -5.30 -25.01 -36.84
C ALA A 4 -4.82 -23.64 -36.33
N MET A 5 -4.35 -22.75 -37.22
CA MET A 5 -4.03 -21.36 -36.85
C MET A 5 -5.24 -20.60 -36.31
N ILE A 6 -6.42 -20.74 -36.94
CA ILE A 6 -7.65 -20.09 -36.47
C ILE A 6 -8.05 -20.59 -35.07
N GLY A 7 -7.96 -21.90 -34.82
CA GLY A 7 -8.25 -22.48 -33.50
C GLY A 7 -7.28 -21.99 -32.40
N VAL A 8 -5.99 -21.86 -32.71
CA VAL A 8 -4.98 -21.31 -31.79
C VAL A 8 -5.24 -19.82 -31.51
N SER A 9 -5.62 -19.03 -32.51
CA SER A 9 -5.95 -17.61 -32.33
C SER A 9 -7.20 -17.40 -31.47
N ILE A 10 -8.26 -18.22 -31.68
CA ILE A 10 -9.47 -18.16 -30.85
C ILE A 10 -9.15 -18.59 -29.41
N GLY A 11 -8.36 -19.66 -29.23
CA GLY A 11 -7.94 -20.12 -27.92
C GLY A 11 -7.15 -19.06 -27.15
N ALA A 12 -6.20 -18.38 -27.81
CA ALA A 12 -5.45 -17.27 -27.22
C ALA A 12 -6.35 -16.10 -26.84
N PHE A 13 -7.32 -15.74 -27.68
CA PHE A 13 -8.27 -14.67 -27.36
C PHE A 13 -9.15 -15.00 -26.15
N VAL A 14 -9.67 -16.23 -26.07
CA VAL A 14 -10.45 -16.70 -24.91
C VAL A 14 -9.60 -16.71 -23.64
N MET A 15 -8.32 -17.13 -23.74
CA MET A 15 -7.40 -17.10 -22.60
C MET A 15 -7.14 -15.67 -22.12
N ILE A 16 -6.87 -14.73 -23.03
CA ILE A 16 -6.66 -13.32 -22.68
C ILE A 16 -7.92 -12.74 -22.04
N ALA A 17 -9.10 -13.00 -22.60
CA ALA A 17 -10.36 -12.55 -22.03
C ALA A 17 -10.60 -13.12 -20.62
N ALA A 18 -10.25 -14.38 -20.38
CA ALA A 18 -10.34 -14.99 -19.06
C ALA A 18 -9.36 -14.35 -18.06
N LEU A 19 -8.12 -14.05 -18.48
CA LEU A 19 -7.14 -13.36 -17.64
C LEU A 19 -7.57 -11.93 -17.30
N VAL A 20 -8.11 -11.19 -18.26
CA VAL A 20 -8.68 -9.85 -18.03
C VAL A 20 -9.88 -9.96 -17.07
N GLY A 21 -10.77 -10.93 -17.27
CA GLY A 21 -11.89 -11.18 -16.36
C GLY A 21 -11.43 -11.49 -14.93
N LEU A 22 -10.39 -12.32 -14.77
CA LEU A 22 -9.80 -12.61 -13.48
C LEU A 22 -9.20 -11.36 -12.83
N TYR A 23 -8.43 -10.56 -13.57
CA TYR A 23 -7.87 -9.29 -13.07
C TYR A 23 -8.96 -8.32 -12.59
N GLN A 24 -10.06 -8.21 -13.33
CA GLN A 24 -11.20 -7.37 -12.95
C GLN A 24 -11.97 -7.88 -11.72
N SER A 25 -11.81 -9.16 -11.35
CA SER A 25 -12.42 -9.75 -10.16
C SER A 25 -11.62 -9.54 -8.87
N LEU A 26 -10.38 -9.06 -8.97
CA LEU A 26 -9.55 -8.72 -7.82
C LEU A 26 -10.07 -7.44 -7.14
N THR A 27 -9.77 -7.30 -5.84
CA THR A 27 -10.06 -6.06 -5.11
C THR A 27 -9.22 -4.90 -5.65
N ASP A 28 -9.70 -3.67 -5.47
CA ASP A 28 -8.99 -2.48 -5.95
C ASP A 28 -7.58 -2.39 -5.35
N MET A 29 -7.43 -2.60 -4.05
CA MET A 29 -6.12 -2.68 -3.37
C MET A 29 -5.19 -3.73 -4.01
N THR A 30 -5.71 -4.93 -4.31
CA THR A 30 -4.89 -5.98 -4.95
C THR A 30 -4.45 -5.58 -6.35
N ARG A 31 -5.34 -4.95 -7.12
CA ARG A 31 -5.05 -4.50 -8.49
C ARG A 31 -4.00 -3.40 -8.49
N VAL A 32 -4.13 -2.44 -7.58
CA VAL A 32 -3.19 -1.33 -7.40
C VAL A 32 -1.81 -1.86 -7.01
N ASN A 33 -1.74 -2.74 -6.00
CA ASN A 33 -0.48 -3.32 -5.53
C ASN A 33 0.31 -4.03 -6.64
N ILE A 34 -0.36 -4.87 -7.44
CA ILE A 34 0.29 -5.68 -8.49
C ILE A 34 0.54 -4.92 -9.80
N ASN A 35 0.06 -3.68 -9.94
CA ASN A 35 0.23 -2.90 -11.16
C ASN A 35 1.61 -2.22 -11.15
N PRO A 36 2.54 -2.59 -12.07
CA PRO A 36 3.88 -1.99 -12.12
C PRO A 36 3.90 -0.58 -12.73
N PHE A 37 2.77 -0.08 -13.22
CA PHE A 37 2.65 1.26 -13.81
C PHE A 37 2.08 2.31 -12.86
N ILE A 38 1.73 1.90 -11.64
CA ILE A 38 1.36 2.83 -10.56
C ILE A 38 2.64 3.10 -9.77
N GLU A 39 2.98 4.38 -9.66
CA GLU A 39 4.16 4.84 -8.94
C GLU A 39 3.98 4.62 -7.43
N GLU A 40 5.09 4.35 -6.75
CA GLU A 40 5.13 4.23 -5.30
C GLU A 40 5.43 5.61 -4.71
N GLU A 41 4.66 5.99 -3.70
CA GLU A 41 4.87 7.19 -2.90
C GLU A 41 5.30 6.80 -1.49
N TYR A 42 6.21 7.58 -0.91
CA TYR A 42 6.75 7.31 0.42
C TYR A 42 6.30 8.39 1.40
N TRP A 43 5.68 7.94 2.49
CA TRP A 43 5.14 8.79 3.54
C TRP A 43 5.68 8.33 4.88
N PHE A 44 5.98 9.26 5.77
CA PHE A 44 6.64 8.97 7.04
C PHE A 44 5.76 9.37 8.21
N VAL A 45 5.62 8.47 9.19
CA VAL A 45 4.84 8.69 10.42
C VAL A 45 5.72 8.44 11.64
N GLN A 46 5.37 9.06 12.76
CA GLN A 46 5.84 8.64 14.07
C GLN A 46 4.70 7.92 14.80
N VAL A 47 4.98 6.75 15.35
CA VAL A 47 3.99 5.95 16.09
C VAL A 47 3.62 6.65 17.40
N ASP A 48 2.34 6.92 17.56
CA ASP A 48 1.73 7.45 18.79
C ASP A 48 0.47 6.63 19.13
N ALA A 49 0.40 6.11 20.35
CA ALA A 49 -0.71 5.30 20.86
C ALA A 49 -2.06 6.02 20.82
N SER A 50 -2.08 7.36 20.80
CA SER A 50 -3.30 8.15 20.62
C SER A 50 -3.91 8.04 19.22
N GLY A 51 -3.13 7.60 18.22
CA GLY A 51 -3.59 7.31 16.86
C GLY A 51 -4.22 5.92 16.69
N ILE A 52 -4.35 5.12 17.76
CA ILE A 52 -5.01 3.81 17.70
C ILE A 52 -6.53 4.00 17.61
N LEU A 53 -7.11 3.55 16.50
CA LEU A 53 -8.56 3.55 16.29
C LEU A 53 -9.24 2.33 16.90
N GLU A 54 -8.67 1.14 16.66
CA GLU A 54 -9.23 -0.15 17.06
C GLU A 54 -8.14 -1.22 17.15
N GLU A 55 -8.33 -2.21 18.01
CA GLU A 55 -7.60 -3.49 17.99
C GLU A 55 -8.62 -4.62 17.77
N ASP A 56 -8.39 -5.47 16.77
CA ASP A 56 -9.28 -6.60 16.49
C ASP A 56 -9.03 -7.78 17.46
N GLU A 57 -9.95 -8.74 17.49
CA GLU A 57 -9.83 -9.94 18.34
C GLU A 57 -8.62 -10.84 18.00
N ARG A 58 -7.93 -10.56 16.88
CA ARG A 58 -6.77 -11.30 16.37
C ARG A 58 -5.45 -10.57 16.65
N GLY A 59 -5.50 -9.39 17.27
CA GLY A 59 -4.36 -8.55 17.62
C GLY A 59 -3.91 -7.58 16.52
N SER A 60 -4.65 -7.46 15.41
CA SER A 60 -4.35 -6.43 14.41
C SER A 60 -4.77 -5.06 14.95
N VAL A 61 -3.92 -4.05 14.78
CA VAL A 61 -4.16 -2.70 15.28
C VAL A 61 -4.36 -1.75 14.11
N TYR A 62 -5.42 -0.95 14.16
CA TYR A 62 -5.77 0.06 13.18
C TYR A 62 -5.28 1.41 13.68
N TYR A 63 -4.46 2.08 12.87
CA TYR A 63 -3.87 3.38 13.14
C TYR A 63 -4.41 4.43 12.17
N GLU A 64 -4.58 5.65 12.65
CA GLU A 64 -4.68 6.88 11.86
C GLU A 64 -3.64 7.84 12.43
N LEU A 65 -2.60 8.14 11.65
CA LEU A 65 -1.48 8.95 12.08
C LEU A 65 -1.15 10.06 11.06
N PRO A 66 -0.69 11.23 11.53
CA PRO A 66 -0.22 12.29 10.66
C PRO A 66 1.06 11.83 9.97
N ALA A 67 1.07 11.91 8.64
CA ALA A 67 2.16 11.47 7.79
C ALA A 67 2.72 12.63 6.98
N ILE A 68 4.04 12.65 6.84
CA ILE A 68 4.79 13.62 6.04
C ILE A 68 5.32 12.94 4.78
N HIS A 69 5.10 13.55 3.62
CA HIS A 69 5.63 13.03 2.35
C HIS A 69 7.17 13.07 2.32
N GLU A 70 7.81 12.25 1.49
CA GLU A 70 9.28 12.15 1.41
C GLU A 70 10.00 13.46 1.10
N ASP A 71 9.32 14.41 0.44
CA ASP A 71 9.86 15.75 0.19
C ASP A 71 9.78 16.70 1.41
N GLY A 72 9.00 16.33 2.43
CA GLY A 72 8.76 17.13 3.61
C GLY A 72 7.85 18.35 3.38
N GLU A 73 7.15 18.44 2.25
CA GLU A 73 6.27 19.56 1.89
C GLU A 73 4.79 19.27 2.14
N GLU A 74 4.38 18.00 2.05
CA GLU A 74 2.98 17.58 2.19
C GLU A 74 2.74 16.81 3.49
N GLU A 75 1.57 17.03 4.09
CA GLU A 75 1.11 16.35 5.30
C GLU A 75 -0.33 15.87 5.12
N LYS A 76 -0.62 14.64 5.54
CA LYS A 76 -1.99 14.09 5.59
C LYS A 76 -2.13 13.00 6.65
N GLU A 77 -3.33 12.81 7.16
CA GLU A 77 -3.66 11.63 7.98
C GLU A 77 -3.69 10.38 7.09
N ILE A 78 -3.02 9.32 7.51
CA ILE A 78 -3.01 8.03 6.81
C ILE A 78 -3.52 6.95 7.74
N GLU A 79 -4.57 6.25 7.30
CA GLU A 79 -5.07 5.05 7.93
C GLU A 79 -4.31 3.82 7.45
N PHE A 80 -3.84 2.99 8.38
CA PHE A 80 -3.21 1.71 8.06
C PHE A 80 -3.41 0.67 9.17
N THR A 81 -3.18 -0.59 8.84
CA THR A 81 -3.31 -1.71 9.78
C THR A 81 -1.96 -2.35 10.01
N ALA A 82 -1.58 -2.50 11.28
CA ALA A 82 -0.43 -3.27 11.72
C ALA A 82 -0.87 -4.65 12.22
N LEU A 83 0.00 -5.66 12.09
CA LEU A 83 -0.27 -7.01 12.59
C LEU A 83 -0.24 -7.14 14.12
N SER A 84 0.32 -6.13 14.79
CA SER A 84 0.40 -6.00 16.24
C SER A 84 0.60 -4.53 16.59
N GLU A 85 0.44 -4.18 17.86
CA GLU A 85 0.78 -2.85 18.37
C GLU A 85 2.26 -2.53 18.05
N LEU A 86 2.47 -1.35 17.47
CA LEU A 86 3.77 -0.82 17.10
C LEU A 86 4.44 -0.16 18.30
N GLN A 87 5.78 -0.09 18.30
CA GLN A 87 6.51 0.55 19.39
C GLN A 87 6.27 2.06 19.38
N GLU A 88 5.77 2.59 20.50
CA GLU A 88 5.61 4.03 20.73
C GLU A 88 6.89 4.80 20.41
N GLY A 89 6.75 5.87 19.63
CA GLY A 89 7.84 6.75 19.20
C GLY A 89 8.69 6.22 18.05
N ALA A 90 8.44 5.01 17.54
CA ALA A 90 9.12 4.49 16.35
C ALA A 90 8.73 5.30 15.11
N TYR A 91 9.66 5.39 14.15
CA TYR A 91 9.41 6.01 12.86
C TYR A 91 9.12 4.93 11.81
N LEU A 92 8.10 5.15 11.00
CA LEU A 92 7.77 4.23 9.91
C LEU A 92 7.79 4.96 8.56
N GLN A 93 8.29 4.27 7.55
CA GLN A 93 8.06 4.59 6.15
C GLN A 93 6.87 3.77 5.64
N LEU A 94 5.81 4.43 5.24
CA LEU A 94 4.65 3.86 4.56
C LEU A 94 4.87 3.93 3.04
N THR A 95 4.76 2.80 2.36
CA THR A 95 4.75 2.75 0.89
C THR A 95 3.31 2.75 0.41
N LEU A 96 2.93 3.81 -0.29
CA LEU A 96 1.61 3.97 -0.87
C LEU A 96 1.66 3.76 -2.39
N LYS A 97 0.56 3.26 -2.92
CA LYS A 97 0.24 3.32 -4.35
C LYS A 97 -1.15 3.89 -4.49
N GLU A 98 -1.30 5.02 -5.17
CA GLU A 98 -2.52 5.84 -5.10
C GLU A 98 -2.86 6.09 -3.61
N ASP A 99 -4.09 5.81 -3.18
CA ASP A 99 -4.54 6.01 -1.79
C ASP A 99 -4.42 4.74 -0.92
N HIS A 100 -3.65 3.73 -1.35
CA HIS A 100 -3.52 2.46 -0.64
C HIS A 100 -2.14 2.27 -0.02
N VAL A 101 -2.08 2.06 1.30
CA VAL A 101 -0.89 1.60 2.00
C VAL A 101 -0.61 0.14 1.61
N ILE A 102 0.52 -0.09 0.94
CA ILE A 102 0.95 -1.39 0.47
C ILE A 102 1.78 -2.11 1.53
N THR A 103 2.68 -1.37 2.17
CA THR A 103 3.54 -1.88 3.23
C THR A 103 4.00 -0.74 4.13
N TYR A 104 4.56 -1.09 5.27
CA TYR A 104 5.23 -0.18 6.17
C TYR A 104 6.53 -0.84 6.66
N ASP A 105 7.57 -0.05 6.79
CA ASP A 105 8.88 -0.46 7.30
C ASP A 105 9.31 0.48 8.42
N GLU A 106 9.87 -0.08 9.50
CA GLU A 106 10.47 0.73 10.57
C GLU A 106 11.80 1.32 10.10
N VAL A 107 12.00 2.61 10.33
CA VAL A 107 13.17 3.38 9.90
C VAL A 107 13.79 4.15 11.06
N GLU A 108 15.05 4.56 10.92
CA GLU A 108 15.72 5.37 11.92
C GLU A 108 15.31 6.85 11.79
N GLU A 109 15.45 7.62 12.88
CA GLU A 109 15.16 9.06 12.89
C GLU A 109 15.98 9.83 11.84
N ASP A 110 17.21 9.39 11.55
CA ASP A 110 18.07 10.03 10.55
C ASP A 110 17.56 9.83 9.10
N ASP A 111 16.65 8.89 8.87
CA ASP A 111 16.09 8.55 7.56
C ASP A 111 14.73 9.22 7.28
N VAL A 112 14.16 9.95 8.24
CA VAL A 112 12.87 10.64 8.06
C VAL A 112 13.02 12.12 7.67
N PRO A 113 12.03 12.72 6.99
CA PRO A 113 12.00 14.16 6.74
C PRO A 113 12.11 14.96 8.05
N THR A 114 12.97 15.98 8.07
CA THR A 114 13.24 16.79 9.28
C THR A 114 11.97 17.39 9.87
N GLN A 115 10.99 17.71 9.03
CA GLN A 115 9.69 18.25 9.40
C GLN A 115 8.94 17.34 10.38
N LEU A 116 9.09 16.02 10.26
CA LEU A 116 8.46 15.04 11.16
C LEU A 116 9.08 15.06 12.56
N ILE A 117 10.38 15.36 12.65
CA ILE A 117 11.13 15.39 13.93
C ILE A 117 10.89 16.70 14.70
N THR A 118 10.55 17.78 13.98
CA THR A 118 10.53 19.13 14.57
C THR A 118 9.18 19.53 15.19
N ASN A 119 8.21 18.61 15.26
CA ASN A 119 6.86 18.86 15.79
C ASN A 119 6.75 18.65 17.30
#